data_AF-A0A256CBM0-F1
#
_entry.id   AF-A0A256CBM0-F1
#
_cell.length_a   1.000
_cell.length_b   1.000
_cell.length_c   1.000
_cell.angle_alpha   90.00
_cell.angle_beta   90.00
_cell.angle_gamma   90.00
#
_symmetry.space_group_name_H-M   'P 1'
#
loop_
_entity.id
_entity.type
_entity.pdbx_description
1 polymer ?
#
loop_
_entity_poly.entity_id
_entity_poly.type
_entity_poly.pdbx_seq_one_letter_code
_entity_poly.pdbx_strand_id
1 'polypeptide(L)'
;MQTGILKITKNNQKGSQIVEPLINTFLYFSQDGIRKVTTKTDAQGQYSFELPIGSYQVSISTGADGNVFPLLGGRLFEMKQDSPTNTFEEWLYNKPTTLNSDLSNIFQNIESNLQSMIEDARSKGQAILASCKEIERNISAKLDIEASNNINADYTLVDFGTMMRNERKVLPNPFGDNVPVLTVVEIYSEKLDKWGRTGEGAGGGFVTGGMILGEGIYVQTGAGTVGVNNPAVSGGVFVPDNPGMAPVRMHVWKIGGSK
;
A
#
# COMPACT_ATOMS: atom_id res chain seq x y z
N MET A 1 -43.43 48.55 25.02
CA MET A 1 -43.19 48.35 23.58
C MET A 1 -41.76 47.86 23.38
N GLN A 2 -41.56 46.74 22.71
CA GLN A 2 -40.22 46.24 22.31
C GLN A 2 -39.89 46.75 20.91
N THR A 3 -38.65 47.13 20.68
CA THR A 3 -38.19 47.64 19.38
C THR A 3 -36.80 47.15 19.09
N GLY A 4 -36.53 46.77 17.84
CA GLY A 4 -35.18 46.40 17.44
C GLY A 4 -34.99 46.31 15.94
N ILE A 5 -33.85 45.73 15.55
CA ILE A 5 -33.45 45.61 14.17
C ILE A 5 -33.03 44.17 13.89
N LEU A 6 -33.71 43.52 12.95
CA LEU A 6 -33.38 42.18 12.50
C LEU A 6 -32.42 42.26 11.32
N LYS A 7 -31.28 41.58 11.45
CA LYS A 7 -30.22 41.57 10.43
C LYS A 7 -29.75 40.15 10.18
N ILE A 8 -29.32 39.88 8.95
CA ILE A 8 -28.61 38.65 8.59
C ILE A 8 -27.12 38.97 8.42
N THR A 9 -26.27 38.17 9.06
CA THR A 9 -24.83 38.23 8.88
C THR A 9 -24.39 37.09 7.97
N LYS A 10 -23.87 37.43 6.79
CA LYS A 10 -23.29 36.49 5.85
C LYS A 10 -21.77 36.54 5.98
N ASN A 11 -21.14 35.39 6.22
CA ASN A 11 -19.70 35.26 6.09
C ASN A 11 -19.36 34.99 4.63
N ASN A 12 -18.54 35.83 4.01
CA ASN A 12 -18.02 35.54 2.68
C ASN A 12 -16.84 34.55 2.75
N GLN A 13 -16.44 33.98 1.61
CA GLN A 13 -15.32 33.02 1.52
C GLN A 13 -13.95 33.59 1.95
N LYS A 14 -13.84 34.92 2.12
CA LYS A 14 -12.64 35.62 2.61
C LYS A 14 -12.70 35.96 4.09
N GLY A 15 -13.71 35.47 4.82
CA GLY A 15 -13.89 35.73 6.25
C GLY A 15 -14.40 37.13 6.60
N SER A 16 -14.80 37.95 5.62
CA SER A 16 -15.47 39.22 5.90
C SER A 16 -16.95 39.01 6.16
N GLN A 17 -17.49 39.76 7.12
CA GLN A 17 -18.91 39.78 7.44
C GLN A 17 -19.62 40.85 6.64
N ILE A 18 -20.66 40.45 5.91
CA ILE A 18 -21.63 41.37 5.30
C ILE A 18 -22.89 41.29 6.17
N VAL A 19 -23.34 42.43 6.66
CA VAL A 19 -24.54 42.54 7.49
C VAL A 19 -25.63 43.24 6.68
N GLU A 20 -26.70 42.52 6.37
CA GLU A 20 -27.85 43.03 5.60
C GLU A 20 -29.10 43.09 6.50
N PRO A 21 -29.92 44.15 6.39
CA PRO A 21 -31.21 44.18 7.08
C PRO A 21 -32.13 43.09 6.53
N LEU A 22 -32.86 42.41 7.42
CA LEU A 22 -33.83 41.41 7.01
C LEU A 22 -35.17 42.11 6.71
N ILE A 23 -35.37 42.51 5.46
CA ILE A 23 -36.55 43.29 5.03
C ILE A 23 -37.77 42.40 4.77
N ASN A 24 -38.97 42.97 4.88
CA ASN A 24 -40.24 42.30 4.56
C ASN A 24 -40.46 40.93 5.26
N THR A 25 -39.83 40.73 6.41
CA THR A 25 -39.91 39.49 7.18
C THR A 25 -40.97 39.63 8.26
N PHE A 26 -41.82 38.62 8.39
CA PHE A 26 -42.81 38.54 9.46
C PHE A 26 -42.22 37.81 10.66
N LEU A 27 -42.36 38.39 11.84
CA LEU A 27 -42.12 37.75 13.13
C LEU A 27 -43.47 37.36 13.73
N TYR A 28 -43.62 36.10 14.11
CA TYR A 28 -44.80 35.56 14.77
C TYR A 28 -44.46 35.18 16.20
N PHE A 29 -45.24 35.69 17.16
CA PHE A 29 -45.19 35.29 18.56
C PHE A 29 -46.41 34.43 18.84
N SER A 30 -46.18 33.15 19.13
CA SER A 30 -47.26 32.17 19.36
C SER A 30 -47.17 31.62 20.78
N GLN A 31 -48.32 31.47 21.42
CA GLN A 31 -48.45 30.86 22.73
C GLN A 31 -49.44 29.70 22.59
N ASP A 32 -49.05 28.51 23.02
CA ASP A 32 -49.83 27.27 22.88
C ASP A 32 -50.29 26.99 21.44
N GLY A 33 -49.40 27.27 20.47
CA GLY A 33 -49.66 27.11 19.03
C GLY A 33 -50.56 28.19 18.42
N ILE A 34 -51.07 29.14 19.21
CA ILE A 34 -51.94 30.22 18.74
C ILE A 34 -51.10 31.50 18.56
N ARG A 35 -51.16 32.10 17.37
CA ARG A 35 -50.51 33.39 17.08
C ARG A 35 -51.14 34.50 17.91
N LYS A 36 -50.33 35.17 18.75
CA LYS A 36 -50.75 36.31 19.58
C LYS A 36 -50.38 37.64 18.95
N VAL A 37 -49.18 37.73 18.38
CA VAL A 37 -48.67 38.95 17.74
C VAL A 37 -47.98 38.61 16.43
N THR A 38 -48.19 39.45 15.43
CA THR A 38 -47.46 39.43 14.16
C THR A 38 -46.91 40.82 13.91
N THR A 39 -45.61 40.94 13.68
CA THR A 39 -44.99 42.20 13.25
C THR A 39 -44.17 41.96 11.99
N LYS A 40 -44.05 42.99 11.15
CA LYS A 40 -43.33 42.93 9.88
C LYS A 40 -42.15 43.88 9.93
N THR A 41 -40.98 43.44 9.49
CA THR A 41 -39.81 44.32 9.37
C THR A 41 -39.98 45.33 8.25
N ASP A 42 -39.52 46.56 8.49
CA ASP A 42 -39.50 47.63 7.50
C ASP A 42 -38.32 47.51 6.50
N ALA A 43 -38.12 48.52 5.67
CA ALA A 43 -37.05 48.56 4.67
C ALA A 43 -35.64 48.64 5.29
N GLN A 44 -35.55 49.00 6.57
CA GLN A 44 -34.32 49.06 7.35
C GLN A 44 -34.15 47.81 8.25
N GLY A 45 -35.07 46.84 8.16
CA GLY A 45 -35.10 45.65 9.00
C GLY A 45 -35.59 45.92 10.43
N GLN A 46 -36.13 47.10 10.72
CA GLN A 46 -36.64 47.46 12.04
C GLN A 46 -38.00 46.83 12.28
N TYR A 47 -38.28 46.48 13.53
CA TYR A 47 -39.60 46.02 13.96
C TYR A 47 -39.94 46.64 15.31
N SER A 48 -41.25 46.69 15.58
CA SER A 48 -41.81 47.03 16.89
C SER A 48 -42.99 46.12 17.17
N PHE A 49 -43.15 45.74 18.43
CA PHE A 49 -44.30 44.98 18.88
C PHE A 49 -44.64 45.25 20.35
N GLU A 50 -45.90 44.98 20.68
CA GLU A 50 -46.39 44.93 22.06
C GLU A 50 -46.89 43.53 22.33
N LEU A 51 -46.32 42.89 23.34
CA LEU A 51 -46.61 41.50 23.70
C LEU A 51 -47.03 41.46 25.17
N PRO A 52 -48.13 40.77 25.53
CA PRO A 52 -48.45 40.52 26.93
C PRO A 52 -47.34 39.72 27.64
N ILE A 53 -47.41 39.70 28.97
CA ILE A 53 -46.56 38.84 29.79
C ILE A 53 -46.88 37.38 29.45
N GLY A 54 -45.84 36.57 29.22
CA GLY A 54 -46.00 35.17 28.87
C GLY A 54 -44.77 34.56 28.20
N SER A 55 -44.92 33.28 27.87
CA SER A 55 -43.90 32.48 27.17
C SER A 55 -44.35 32.24 25.73
N TYR A 56 -43.47 32.51 24.76
CA TYR A 56 -43.80 32.55 23.35
C TYR A 56 -42.82 31.74 22.51
N GLN A 57 -43.34 30.91 21.61
CA GLN A 57 -42.58 30.42 20.48
C GLN A 57 -42.48 31.55 19.45
N VAL A 58 -41.25 31.86 19.03
CA VAL A 58 -41.01 32.89 18.01
C VAL A 58 -40.60 32.24 16.70
N SER A 59 -41.25 32.66 15.62
CA SER A 59 -40.98 32.16 14.28
C SER A 59 -40.87 33.30 13.28
N ILE A 60 -40.16 33.08 12.17
CA ILE A 60 -40.05 34.03 11.06
C ILE A 60 -40.59 33.47 9.74
N SER A 61 -41.05 34.35 8.85
CA SER A 61 -41.39 34.00 7.47
C SER A 61 -41.01 35.13 6.50
N THR A 62 -40.59 34.78 5.29
CA THR A 62 -40.25 35.73 4.21
C THR A 62 -41.46 36.25 3.43
N GLY A 63 -42.69 35.96 3.88
CA GLY A 63 -43.94 36.44 3.29
C GLY A 63 -45.16 36.09 4.15
N ALA A 64 -46.32 36.70 3.88
CA ALA A 64 -47.55 36.45 4.65
C ALA A 64 -47.98 34.96 4.58
N ASP A 65 -47.70 34.31 3.45
CA ASP A 65 -47.98 32.90 3.15
C ASP A 65 -46.69 32.06 3.00
N GLY A 66 -45.55 32.58 3.47
CA GLY A 66 -44.26 31.89 3.37
C GLY A 66 -44.06 30.75 4.38
N ASN A 67 -43.00 29.97 4.17
CA ASN A 67 -42.58 28.95 5.12
C ASN A 67 -42.25 29.60 6.48
N VAL A 68 -42.85 29.07 7.55
CA VAL A 68 -42.65 29.55 8.91
C VAL A 68 -41.51 28.76 9.54
N PHE A 69 -40.46 29.44 9.95
CA PHE A 69 -39.27 28.85 10.58
C PHE A 69 -39.21 29.23 12.06
N PRO A 70 -39.15 28.26 13.00
CA PRO A 70 -38.95 28.57 14.40
C PRO A 70 -37.55 29.14 14.62
N LEU A 71 -37.45 30.24 15.37
CA LEU A 71 -36.17 30.80 15.79
C LEU A 71 -35.55 29.98 16.91
N LEU A 72 -34.21 29.96 16.96
CA LEU A 72 -33.42 29.30 18.02
C LEU A 72 -33.84 27.85 18.31
N GLY A 73 -34.22 27.10 17.27
CA GLY A 73 -34.65 25.70 17.40
C GLY A 73 -35.95 25.51 18.19
N GLY A 74 -36.79 26.56 18.30
CA GLY A 74 -38.05 26.51 19.06
C GLY A 74 -37.90 26.85 20.54
N ARG A 75 -36.73 27.37 20.98
CA ARG A 75 -36.57 27.95 22.32
C ARG A 75 -37.67 29.00 22.56
N LEU A 76 -38.21 29.02 23.77
CA LEU A 76 -39.24 30.00 24.14
C LEU A 76 -38.61 31.36 24.47
N PHE A 77 -39.32 32.41 24.10
CA PHE A 77 -39.07 33.80 24.46
C PHE A 77 -39.98 34.18 25.62
N GLU A 78 -39.40 34.65 26.71
CA GLU A 78 -40.13 35.03 27.93
C GLU A 78 -40.29 36.56 27.99
N MET A 79 -41.54 37.02 27.99
CA MET A 79 -41.89 38.42 28.25
C MET A 79 -42.36 38.57 29.71
N LYS A 80 -41.67 39.39 30.50
CA LYS A 80 -41.96 39.64 31.90
C LYS A 80 -42.45 41.08 32.11
N GLN A 81 -43.03 41.35 33.28
CA GLN A 81 -43.54 42.69 33.62
C GLN A 81 -42.43 43.76 33.61
N ASP A 82 -41.22 43.36 33.99
CA ASP A 82 -40.01 44.18 34.13
C ASP A 82 -39.02 44.00 32.96
N SER A 83 -39.44 43.31 31.88
CA SER A 83 -38.60 43.11 30.71
C SER A 83 -38.17 44.44 30.08
N PRO A 84 -36.85 44.73 29.95
CA PRO A 84 -36.37 45.93 29.28
C PRO A 84 -36.74 45.94 27.80
N THR A 85 -36.68 47.11 27.14
CA THR A 85 -37.12 47.30 25.75
C THR A 85 -36.31 46.53 24.71
N ASN A 86 -35.15 45.97 25.10
CA ASN A 86 -34.24 45.19 24.28
C ASN A 86 -34.24 43.68 24.62
N THR A 87 -35.24 43.20 25.39
CA THR A 87 -35.27 41.81 25.89
C THR A 87 -35.27 40.81 24.75
N PHE A 88 -35.93 41.12 23.63
CA PHE A 88 -35.99 40.22 22.50
C PHE A 88 -34.66 40.11 21.76
N GLU A 89 -33.94 41.21 21.61
CA GLU A 89 -32.60 41.25 21.01
C GLU A 89 -31.62 40.50 21.90
N GLU A 90 -31.69 40.71 23.22
CA GLU A 90 -30.89 39.95 24.17
C GLU A 90 -31.20 38.45 24.08
N TRP A 91 -32.47 38.05 23.95
CA TRP A 91 -32.84 36.66 23.75
C TRP A 91 -32.31 36.09 22.41
N LEU A 92 -32.36 36.87 21.33
CA LEU A 92 -31.91 36.48 20.00
C LEU A 92 -30.38 36.34 19.92
N TYR A 93 -29.66 37.26 20.56
CA TYR A 93 -28.20 37.35 20.48
C TYR A 93 -27.47 36.70 21.66
N ASN A 94 -28.16 36.40 22.77
CA ASN A 94 -27.63 35.50 23.79
C ASN A 94 -27.59 34.08 23.22
N LYS A 95 -26.48 33.78 22.54
CA LYS A 95 -25.97 32.42 22.43
C LYS A 95 -26.06 31.81 23.82
N PRO A 96 -26.55 30.56 24.00
CA PRO A 96 -26.40 29.88 25.26
C PRO A 96 -24.90 29.92 25.60
N THR A 97 -24.52 30.73 26.58
CA THR A 97 -23.13 30.96 26.98
C THR A 97 -22.56 29.76 27.72
N THR A 98 -23.37 28.75 27.96
CA THR A 98 -22.96 27.46 28.49
C THR A 98 -23.40 26.39 27.50
N LEU A 99 -22.45 25.90 26.68
CA LEU A 99 -22.42 24.45 26.49
C LEU A 99 -22.50 23.87 27.90
N ASN A 100 -23.55 23.09 28.17
CA ASN A 100 -23.73 22.44 29.47
C ASN A 100 -22.36 21.89 29.93
N SER A 101 -21.93 22.18 31.17
CA SER A 101 -20.66 21.68 31.72
C SER A 101 -20.50 20.17 31.52
N ASP A 102 -21.63 19.45 31.49
CA ASP A 102 -21.70 18.02 31.18
C ASP A 102 -21.19 17.70 29.77
N LEU A 103 -21.55 18.50 28.75
CA LEU A 103 -21.05 18.33 27.39
C LEU A 103 -19.56 18.63 27.30
N SER A 104 -19.07 19.64 28.01
CA SER A 104 -17.62 19.92 28.06
C SER A 104 -16.84 18.74 28.64
N ASN A 105 -17.34 18.14 29.74
CA ASN A 105 -16.72 16.97 30.35
C ASN A 105 -16.77 15.75 29.41
N ILE A 106 -17.89 15.56 28.71
CA ILE A 106 -18.01 14.49 27.70
C ILE A 106 -16.98 14.67 26.59
N PHE A 107 -16.81 15.88 26.04
CA PHE A 107 -15.83 16.14 24.99
C PHE A 107 -14.39 15.91 25.49
N GLN A 108 -14.05 16.35 26.69
CA GLN A 108 -12.73 16.10 27.29
C GLN A 108 -12.45 14.61 27.50
N ASN A 109 -13.45 13.85 27.96
CA ASN A 109 -13.32 12.41 28.13
C ASN A 109 -13.15 11.69 26.78
N ILE A 110 -13.89 12.10 25.75
CA ILE A 110 -13.74 11.57 24.39
C ILE A 110 -12.33 11.88 23.87
N GLU A 111 -11.86 13.11 24.03
CA GLU A 111 -10.52 13.52 23.60
C GLU A 111 -9.42 12.71 24.30
N SER A 112 -9.52 12.55 25.63
CA SER A 112 -8.56 11.77 26.41
C SER A 112 -8.54 10.29 26.00
N ASN A 113 -9.71 9.68 25.79
CA ASN A 113 -9.81 8.30 25.30
C ASN A 113 -9.20 8.14 23.90
N LEU A 114 -9.47 9.08 23.00
CA LEU A 114 -8.89 9.06 21.65
C LEU A 114 -7.36 9.19 21.70
N GLN A 115 -6.81 10.07 22.54
CA GLN A 115 -5.36 10.20 22.72
C GLN A 115 -4.73 8.91 23.26
N SER A 116 -5.37 8.26 24.24
CA SER A 116 -4.90 6.97 24.77
C SER A 116 -4.90 5.87 23.70
N MET A 117 -5.95 5.79 22.88
CA MET A 117 -6.03 4.84 21.76
C MET A 117 -4.95 5.09 20.71
N ILE A 118 -4.63 6.36 20.41
CA ILE A 118 -3.57 6.73 19.46
C ILE A 118 -2.20 6.26 19.98
N GLU A 119 -1.91 6.44 21.27
CA GLU A 119 -0.63 6.04 21.85
C GLU A 119 -0.47 4.51 21.92
N ASP A 120 -1.53 3.78 22.28
CA ASP A 120 -1.54 2.31 22.24
C ASP A 120 -1.29 1.78 20.82
N ALA A 121 -2.00 2.34 19.82
CA ALA A 121 -1.79 1.97 18.41
C ALA A 121 -0.36 2.26 17.94
N ARG A 122 0.21 3.41 18.34
CA ARG A 122 1.60 3.77 18.04
C ARG A 122 2.59 2.79 18.65
N SER A 123 2.41 2.44 19.93
CA SER A 123 3.27 1.49 20.64
C SER A 123 3.25 0.11 19.98
N LYS A 124 2.05 -0.41 19.65
CA LYS A 124 1.89 -1.68 18.91
C LYS A 124 2.55 -1.63 17.54
N GLY A 125 2.41 -0.53 16.81
CA GLY A 125 3.07 -0.33 15.52
C GLY A 125 4.60 -0.40 15.60
N GLN A 126 5.19 0.20 16.64
CA GLN A 126 6.63 0.13 16.88
C GLN A 126 7.11 -1.29 17.23
N ALA A 127 6.35 -2.04 18.03
CA ALA A 127 6.67 -3.42 18.38
C ALA A 127 6.64 -4.35 17.15
N ILE A 128 5.66 -4.16 16.26
CA ILE A 128 5.57 -4.89 14.99
C ILE A 128 6.78 -4.57 14.11
N LEU A 129 7.14 -3.29 13.96
CA LEU A 129 8.30 -2.88 13.17
C LEU A 129 9.61 -3.49 13.69
N ALA A 130 9.80 -3.53 15.01
CA ALA A 130 10.95 -4.18 15.62
C ALA A 130 11.00 -5.69 15.30
N SER A 131 9.85 -6.37 15.37
CA SER A 131 9.72 -7.80 15.05
C SER A 131 10.02 -8.08 13.57
N CYS A 132 9.57 -7.22 12.65
CA CYS A 132 9.90 -7.35 11.22
C CYS A 132 11.41 -7.25 10.96
N LYS A 133 12.09 -6.27 11.58
CA LYS A 133 13.56 -6.11 11.46
C LYS A 133 14.33 -7.32 12.00
N GLU A 134 13.81 -7.96 13.05
CA GLU A 134 14.37 -9.20 13.58
C GLU A 134 14.26 -10.35 12.58
N ILE A 135 13.08 -10.51 11.98
CA ILE A 135 12.83 -11.53 10.96
C ILE A 135 13.74 -11.31 9.75
N GLU A 136 13.86 -10.07 9.26
CA GLU A 136 14.75 -9.72 8.14
C GLU A 136 16.20 -10.13 8.44
N ARG A 137 16.71 -9.79 9.63
CA ARG A 137 18.07 -10.16 10.04
C ARG A 137 18.28 -11.68 10.06
N ASN A 138 17.30 -12.41 10.59
CA ASN A 138 17.35 -13.87 10.66
C ASN A 138 17.30 -14.53 9.28
N ILE A 139 16.54 -13.97 8.35
CA ILE A 139 16.50 -14.45 6.96
C ILE A 139 17.84 -14.21 6.28
N SER A 140 18.40 -12.99 6.37
CA SER A 140 19.71 -12.68 5.79
C SER A 140 20.80 -13.59 6.34
N ALA A 141 20.84 -13.80 7.66
CA ALA A 141 21.81 -14.70 8.28
C ALA A 141 21.69 -16.15 7.78
N LYS A 142 20.46 -16.64 7.54
CA LYS A 142 20.24 -17.98 6.96
C LYS A 142 20.74 -18.06 5.52
N LEU A 143 20.45 -17.05 4.71
CA LEU A 143 20.91 -17.00 3.31
C LEU A 143 22.44 -16.96 3.22
N ASP A 144 23.12 -16.23 4.10
CA ASP A 144 24.58 -16.19 4.14
C ASP A 144 25.19 -17.56 4.50
N ILE A 145 24.54 -18.31 5.40
CA ILE A 145 24.93 -19.68 5.76
C ILE A 145 24.71 -20.62 4.57
N GLU A 146 23.55 -20.55 3.91
CA GLU A 146 23.25 -21.36 2.73
C GLU A 146 24.20 -21.07 1.56
N ALA A 147 24.51 -19.80 1.30
CA ALA A 147 25.49 -19.40 0.29
C ALA A 147 26.89 -19.94 0.63
N SER A 148 27.33 -19.83 1.89
CA SER A 148 28.60 -20.41 2.33
C SER A 148 28.64 -21.93 2.20
N ASN A 149 27.50 -22.61 2.39
CA ASN A 149 27.40 -24.06 2.22
C ASN A 149 27.38 -24.48 0.74
N ASN A 150 26.82 -23.66 -0.16
CA ASN A 150 26.68 -23.98 -1.58
C ASN A 150 27.91 -23.58 -2.43
N ILE A 151 28.81 -22.74 -1.93
CA ILE A 151 30.07 -22.36 -2.62
C ILE A 151 31.12 -23.50 -2.60
N ASN A 152 30.92 -24.57 -1.81
CA ASN A 152 31.92 -25.64 -1.63
C ASN A 152 31.72 -26.86 -2.56
N ALA A 153 30.98 -26.75 -3.65
CA ALA A 153 31.14 -27.75 -4.72
C ALA A 153 32.49 -27.44 -5.39
N ASP A 154 33.57 -28.09 -4.94
CA ASP A 154 34.88 -28.02 -5.57
C ASP A 154 34.67 -28.25 -7.08
N TYR A 155 34.84 -27.19 -7.87
CA TYR A 155 34.51 -27.15 -9.30
C TYR A 155 35.74 -26.80 -10.11
N THR A 156 35.89 -27.45 -11.26
CA THR A 156 36.85 -27.02 -12.27
C THR A 156 36.36 -27.34 -13.67
N LEU A 157 36.86 -26.57 -14.63
CA LEU A 157 36.63 -26.78 -16.05
C LEU A 157 37.89 -27.40 -16.66
N VAL A 158 37.78 -28.62 -17.17
CA VAL A 158 38.91 -29.34 -17.78
C VAL A 158 38.78 -29.30 -19.30
N ASP A 159 39.82 -28.82 -19.96
CA ASP A 159 39.91 -28.78 -21.41
C ASP A 159 40.49 -30.11 -21.95
N PHE A 160 39.73 -30.80 -22.78
CA PHE A 160 40.18 -32.01 -23.47
C PHE A 160 40.83 -31.68 -24.82
N GLY A 161 40.80 -30.43 -25.25
CA GLY A 161 41.27 -29.94 -26.54
C GLY A 161 40.35 -30.39 -27.67
N THR A 162 40.89 -30.44 -28.88
CA THR A 162 40.17 -30.96 -30.04
C THR A 162 40.15 -32.49 -29.99
N MET A 163 38.96 -33.08 -30.03
CA MET A 163 38.76 -34.52 -30.12
C MET A 163 38.25 -34.94 -31.50
N MET A 164 38.78 -36.04 -32.01
CA MET A 164 38.37 -36.69 -33.25
C MET A 164 37.25 -37.71 -33.01
N ARG A 165 36.63 -38.20 -34.09
CA ARG A 165 35.70 -39.34 -34.07
C ARG A 165 36.38 -40.63 -33.59
N ASN A 166 35.66 -41.47 -32.83
CA ASN A 166 36.19 -42.72 -32.24
C ASN A 166 37.44 -42.53 -31.37
N GLU A 167 37.59 -41.36 -30.76
CA GLU A 167 38.70 -41.06 -29.86
C GLU A 167 38.24 -41.20 -28.41
N ARG A 168 39.10 -41.79 -27.57
CA ARG A 168 38.98 -41.74 -26.11
C ARG A 168 40.20 -41.04 -25.56
N LYS A 169 39.97 -40.04 -24.71
CA LYS A 169 41.02 -39.34 -23.97
C LYS A 169 40.72 -39.42 -22.48
N VAL A 170 41.76 -39.69 -21.70
CA VAL A 170 41.69 -39.75 -20.24
C VAL A 170 42.66 -38.72 -19.70
N LEU A 171 42.22 -37.93 -18.73
CA LEU A 171 43.01 -36.94 -18.02
C LEU A 171 42.92 -37.21 -16.51
N PRO A 172 43.95 -36.83 -15.72
CA PRO A 172 43.89 -36.94 -14.26
C PRO A 172 42.66 -36.22 -13.72
N ASN A 173 41.98 -36.81 -12.73
CA ASN A 173 40.89 -36.15 -12.05
C ASN A 173 41.47 -34.98 -11.22
N PRO A 174 41.01 -33.74 -11.43
CA PRO A 174 41.52 -32.57 -10.72
C PRO A 174 41.36 -32.62 -9.20
N PHE A 175 40.49 -33.49 -8.69
CA PHE A 175 40.27 -33.72 -7.26
C PHE A 175 40.93 -35.01 -6.74
N GLY A 176 41.66 -35.74 -7.60
CA GLY A 176 42.30 -37.03 -7.32
C GLY A 176 41.57 -38.21 -7.98
N ASP A 177 42.31 -39.15 -8.56
CA ASP A 177 41.76 -40.20 -9.43
C ASP A 177 40.78 -41.18 -8.75
N ASN A 178 40.76 -41.20 -7.41
CA ASN A 178 39.83 -42.01 -6.61
C ASN A 178 38.69 -41.18 -5.98
N VAL A 179 38.53 -39.91 -6.34
CA VAL A 179 37.51 -39.03 -5.79
C VAL A 179 36.27 -38.99 -6.70
N PRO A 180 35.07 -39.33 -6.19
CA PRO A 180 33.83 -39.22 -6.95
C PRO A 180 33.57 -37.80 -7.48
N VAL A 181 33.19 -37.69 -8.75
CA VAL A 181 32.88 -36.43 -9.42
C VAL A 181 31.62 -36.55 -10.28
N LEU A 182 30.87 -35.45 -10.37
CA LEU A 182 29.85 -35.22 -11.37
C LEU A 182 30.53 -34.56 -12.57
N THR A 183 30.24 -35.04 -13.78
CA THR A 183 30.85 -34.53 -15.01
C THR A 183 29.78 -34.11 -16.01
N VAL A 184 29.98 -32.96 -16.66
CA VAL A 184 29.16 -32.53 -17.80
C VAL A 184 30.09 -32.16 -18.96
N VAL A 185 29.96 -32.86 -20.07
CA VAL A 185 30.76 -32.61 -21.28
C VAL A 185 30.06 -31.59 -22.18
N GLU A 186 30.85 -30.67 -22.72
CA GLU A 186 30.41 -29.70 -23.72
C GLU A 186 31.34 -29.76 -24.94
N ILE A 187 30.73 -29.56 -26.11
CA ILE A 187 31.43 -29.43 -27.38
C ILE A 187 31.21 -28.02 -27.88
N TYR A 188 32.24 -27.42 -28.48
CA TYR A 188 32.11 -26.15 -29.17
C TYR A 188 31.58 -26.35 -30.59
N SER A 189 30.54 -25.61 -30.97
CA SER A 189 30.07 -25.51 -32.37
C SER A 189 30.55 -24.20 -32.96
N GLU A 190 31.37 -24.30 -34.01
CA GLU A 190 31.87 -23.14 -34.75
C GLU A 190 30.72 -22.37 -35.44
N LYS A 191 29.71 -23.06 -35.97
CA LYS A 191 28.60 -22.40 -36.66
C LYS A 191 27.70 -21.62 -35.72
N LEU A 192 27.51 -22.12 -34.50
CA LEU A 192 26.68 -21.47 -33.49
C LEU A 192 27.49 -20.56 -32.56
N ASP A 193 28.82 -20.54 -32.71
CA ASP A 193 29.78 -19.84 -31.85
C ASP A 193 29.46 -20.01 -30.36
N LYS A 194 29.20 -21.25 -29.95
CA LYS A 194 28.79 -21.56 -28.58
C LYS A 194 29.15 -22.97 -28.15
N TRP A 195 29.33 -23.12 -26.85
CA TRP A 195 29.42 -24.41 -26.20
C TRP A 195 28.03 -24.99 -26.00
N GLY A 196 27.86 -26.26 -26.34
CA GLY A 196 26.62 -26.99 -26.14
C GLY A 196 26.86 -28.35 -25.51
N ARG A 197 25.89 -28.81 -24.72
CA ARG A 197 25.88 -30.18 -24.20
C ARG A 197 25.57 -31.14 -25.34
N THR A 198 26.16 -32.33 -25.27
CA THR A 198 25.62 -33.47 -26.00
C THR A 198 24.32 -33.90 -25.33
N GLY A 199 23.27 -34.14 -26.10
CA GLY A 199 22.11 -34.83 -25.56
C GLY A 199 22.22 -36.33 -25.84
N GLU A 200 21.41 -37.10 -25.14
CA GLU A 200 21.25 -38.53 -25.37
C GLU A 200 20.32 -38.75 -26.57
N GLY A 201 20.80 -39.42 -27.62
CA GLY A 201 19.96 -39.86 -28.72
C GLY A 201 20.14 -41.35 -28.99
N ALA A 202 19.14 -41.99 -29.56
CA ALA A 202 19.23 -43.39 -29.97
C ALA A 202 19.99 -43.48 -31.30
N GLY A 203 21.31 -43.74 -31.29
CA GLY A 203 22.05 -43.87 -32.56
C GLY A 203 23.58 -43.93 -32.54
N GLY A 204 24.26 -43.95 -31.38
CA GLY A 204 25.71 -44.23 -31.33
C GLY A 204 26.65 -43.09 -31.79
N GLY A 205 26.19 -41.83 -31.81
CA GLY A 205 26.96 -40.67 -32.25
C GLY A 205 27.26 -39.63 -31.17
N PHE A 206 27.59 -40.05 -29.95
CA PHE A 206 27.69 -39.11 -28.81
C PHE A 206 29.11 -38.92 -28.32
N VAL A 207 29.36 -37.72 -27.79
CA VAL A 207 30.45 -37.49 -26.84
C VAL A 207 29.88 -37.76 -25.46
N THR A 208 30.45 -38.78 -24.82
CA THR A 208 30.17 -39.10 -23.42
C THR A 208 31.41 -38.76 -22.60
N GLY A 209 31.20 -38.42 -21.34
CA GLY A 209 32.29 -38.35 -20.39
C GLY A 209 31.84 -38.77 -19.02
N GLY A 210 32.83 -39.14 -18.22
CA GLY A 210 32.61 -39.68 -16.89
C GLY A 210 33.93 -39.78 -16.15
N MET A 211 33.89 -40.51 -15.05
CA MET A 211 35.08 -40.86 -14.28
C MET A 211 35.26 -42.37 -14.23
N ILE A 212 36.52 -42.78 -14.08
CA ILE A 212 36.89 -44.15 -13.77
C ILE A 212 37.83 -44.09 -12.57
N LEU A 213 37.44 -44.74 -11.48
CA LEU A 213 38.24 -44.77 -10.25
C LEU A 213 39.62 -45.35 -10.54
N GLY A 214 40.66 -44.59 -10.18
CA GLY A 214 42.07 -44.94 -10.38
C GLY A 214 42.63 -44.59 -11.76
N GLU A 215 41.81 -44.19 -12.74
CA GLU A 215 42.28 -43.74 -14.06
C GLU A 215 42.09 -42.23 -14.27
N GLY A 216 41.11 -41.61 -13.61
CA GLY A 216 40.80 -40.19 -13.74
C GLY A 216 39.45 -39.93 -14.43
N ILE A 217 39.37 -38.83 -15.19
CA ILE A 217 38.19 -38.45 -15.96
C ILE A 217 38.43 -38.73 -17.44
N TYR A 218 37.38 -39.14 -18.16
CA TYR A 218 37.48 -39.47 -19.56
C TYR A 218 36.41 -38.79 -20.39
N VAL A 219 36.77 -38.54 -21.65
CA VAL A 219 35.83 -38.23 -22.72
C VAL A 219 36.02 -39.26 -23.83
N GLN A 220 34.91 -39.73 -24.39
CA GLN A 220 34.90 -40.64 -25.53
C GLN A 220 33.90 -40.15 -26.57
N THR A 221 34.34 -40.08 -27.82
CA THR A 221 33.51 -39.78 -28.99
C THR A 221 33.12 -41.08 -29.69
N GLY A 222 31.86 -41.19 -30.12
CA GLY A 222 31.38 -42.34 -30.91
C GLY A 222 31.81 -42.33 -32.38
N ALA A 223 31.30 -43.30 -33.14
CA ALA A 223 31.54 -43.43 -34.58
C ALA A 223 30.71 -42.47 -35.44
N GLY A 224 29.71 -41.81 -34.84
CA GLY A 224 28.91 -40.77 -35.46
C GLY A 224 29.64 -39.42 -35.54
N THR A 225 28.88 -38.36 -35.84
CA THR A 225 29.41 -36.99 -35.88
C THR A 225 29.51 -36.40 -34.47
N VAL A 226 30.58 -35.66 -34.21
CA VAL A 226 30.73 -34.85 -32.99
C VAL A 226 29.98 -33.53 -33.20
N GLY A 227 28.88 -33.29 -32.47
CA GLY A 227 28.05 -32.10 -32.67
C GLY A 227 27.22 -31.73 -31.44
N VAL A 228 26.80 -30.46 -31.38
CA VAL A 228 25.94 -29.93 -30.30
C VAL A 228 24.46 -30.17 -30.60
N ASN A 229 23.69 -30.51 -29.56
CA ASN A 229 22.24 -30.53 -29.68
C ASN A 229 21.70 -29.10 -29.62
N ASN A 230 20.93 -28.70 -30.64
CA ASN A 230 20.20 -27.44 -30.62
C ASN A 230 18.82 -27.64 -29.94
N PRO A 231 18.56 -27.04 -28.77
CA PRO A 231 17.27 -27.18 -28.08
C PRO A 231 16.13 -26.40 -28.75
N ALA A 232 16.40 -25.52 -29.73
CA ALA A 232 15.38 -24.71 -30.39
C ALA A 232 14.44 -25.52 -31.34
N VAL A 233 14.73 -26.80 -31.57
CA VAL A 233 13.91 -27.70 -32.38
C VAL A 233 13.62 -28.94 -31.53
N SER A 234 12.38 -29.07 -31.07
CA SER A 234 11.88 -30.28 -30.42
C SER A 234 12.01 -31.43 -31.43
N GLY A 235 13.13 -32.15 -31.37
CA GLY A 235 13.57 -33.07 -32.43
C GLY A 235 15.06 -33.05 -32.76
N GLY A 236 15.88 -32.20 -32.11
CA GLY A 236 17.34 -32.33 -32.07
C GLY A 236 17.98 -32.51 -33.45
N VAL A 237 17.87 -31.50 -34.32
CA VAL A 237 18.60 -31.53 -35.59
C VAL A 237 20.09 -31.37 -35.27
N PHE A 238 20.83 -32.47 -35.44
CA PHE A 238 22.29 -32.44 -35.52
C PHE A 238 22.68 -31.48 -36.62
N VAL A 239 23.43 -30.44 -36.27
CA VAL A 239 24.09 -29.61 -37.27
C VAL A 239 25.51 -30.17 -37.40
N PRO A 240 25.81 -30.96 -38.44
CA PRO A 240 27.15 -31.51 -38.63
C PRO A 240 28.07 -30.37 -39.04
N ASP A 241 28.64 -29.67 -38.05
CA ASP A 241 29.51 -28.52 -38.31
C ASP A 241 30.94 -28.94 -38.65
N ASN A 242 31.37 -30.16 -38.32
CA ASN A 242 32.61 -30.73 -38.83
C ASN A 242 32.60 -32.26 -38.63
N PRO A 243 32.60 -33.10 -39.67
CA PRO A 243 32.33 -34.53 -39.50
C PRO A 243 33.45 -35.31 -38.79
N GLY A 244 34.59 -34.67 -38.48
CA GLY A 244 35.79 -35.36 -37.99
C GLY A 244 36.26 -34.99 -36.59
N MET A 245 36.13 -33.72 -36.17
CA MET A 245 36.74 -33.22 -34.93
C MET A 245 36.05 -31.98 -34.36
N ALA A 246 36.09 -31.77 -33.04
CA ALA A 246 35.63 -30.55 -32.39
C ALA A 246 36.33 -30.29 -31.04
N PRO A 247 36.45 -29.03 -30.57
CA PRO A 247 36.91 -28.73 -29.21
C PRO A 247 35.93 -29.26 -28.16
N VAL A 248 36.46 -29.94 -27.14
CA VAL A 248 35.70 -30.54 -26.06
C VAL A 248 36.22 -30.09 -24.70
N ARG A 249 35.31 -29.77 -23.79
CA ARG A 249 35.61 -29.48 -22.39
C ARG A 249 34.66 -30.21 -21.46
N MET A 250 35.06 -30.37 -20.22
CA MET A 250 34.27 -31.03 -19.19
C MET A 250 34.21 -30.17 -17.94
N HIS A 251 32.99 -29.91 -17.47
CA HIS A 251 32.73 -29.39 -16.14
C HIS A 251 32.83 -30.53 -15.13
N VAL A 252 33.60 -30.36 -14.07
CA VAL A 252 33.84 -31.38 -13.05
C VAL A 252 33.50 -30.81 -11.68
N TRP A 253 32.55 -31.41 -10.98
CA TRP A 253 32.21 -31.09 -9.59
C TRP A 253 32.52 -32.28 -8.70
N LYS A 254 33.24 -32.07 -7.60
CA LYS A 254 33.46 -33.11 -6.60
C LYS A 254 32.16 -33.49 -5.90
N ILE A 255 31.89 -34.79 -5.76
CA ILE A 255 30.74 -35.32 -5.02
C ILE A 255 31.21 -35.83 -3.65
N GLY A 256 30.55 -35.39 -2.57
CA GLY A 256 30.70 -36.03 -1.26
C GLY A 256 31.92 -35.60 -0.44
N GLY A 257 32.51 -34.44 -0.72
CA GLY A 257 33.47 -33.83 0.21
C GLY A 257 32.77 -33.19 1.40
N SER A 258 32.47 -33.94 2.46
CA SER A 258 32.36 -33.31 3.78
C SER A 258 33.75 -32.80 4.16
N LYS A 259 33.86 -31.54 4.58
CA LYS A 259 34.97 -31.17 5.45
C LYS A 259 34.84 -31.91 6.78
#